data_AF-X6LT46-F1
#
_entry.id   AF-X6LT46-F1
#
_cell.length_a   1.000
_cell.length_b   1.000
_cell.length_c   1.000
_cell.angle_alpha   90.00
_cell.angle_beta   90.00
_cell.angle_gamma   90.00
#
_symmetry.space_group_name_H-M   'P 1'
#
loop_
_entity.id
_entity.type
_entity.pdbx_description
1 polymer ?
#
loop_
_entity_poly.entity_id
_entity_poly.type
_entity_poly.pdbx_seq_one_letter_code
_entity_poly.pdbx_strand_id
1 'polypeptide(L)'
;KKKKKKKKKKKKKVRKVMCEHLEKLILNQSGAYMQELLEHLVTRSKDFDENVRHVVVKSMVHIGLTNEAVVDHHVIDALVRRVVDTKASIRLDAIGGCCSWFAKHVASFWKANSPLPKKNK
;
A
#
# COMPACT_ATOMS: atom_id res chain seq x y z
N LYS A 1 -19.17 -21.52 21.29
CA LYS A 1 -18.92 -21.03 19.90
C LYS A 1 -19.14 -19.51 19.70
N LYS A 2 -20.20 -18.87 20.24
CA LYS A 2 -20.49 -17.43 20.08
C LYS A 2 -19.39 -16.47 20.60
N LYS A 3 -18.81 -16.70 21.79
CA LYS A 3 -17.72 -15.86 22.35
C LYS A 3 -16.46 -15.82 21.47
N LYS A 4 -16.03 -16.96 20.90
CA LYS A 4 -14.86 -17.04 19.99
C LYS A 4 -15.11 -16.26 18.67
N LYS A 5 -16.31 -16.35 18.08
CA LYS A 5 -16.71 -15.55 16.91
C LYS A 5 -16.70 -14.04 17.21
N LYS A 6 -17.23 -13.62 18.37
CA LYS A 6 -17.24 -12.21 18.81
C LYS A 6 -15.81 -11.66 19.00
N LYS A 7 -14.90 -12.45 19.60
CA LYS A 7 -13.46 -12.09 19.72
C LYS A 7 -12.78 -11.94 18.36
N LYS A 8 -13.01 -12.86 17.40
CA LYS A 8 -12.45 -12.76 16.04
C LYS A 8 -12.94 -11.51 15.29
N LYS A 9 -14.24 -11.19 15.36
CA LYS A 9 -14.80 -9.95 14.77
C LYS A 9 -14.17 -8.69 15.37
N LYS A 10 -14.01 -8.62 16.71
CA LYS A 10 -13.34 -7.49 17.37
C LYS A 10 -11.89 -7.33 16.90
N LYS A 11 -11.10 -8.42 16.83
CA LYS A 11 -9.70 -8.38 16.36
C LYS A 11 -9.57 -7.86 14.93
N LYS A 12 -10.48 -8.26 14.02
CA LYS A 12 -10.53 -7.75 12.63
C LYS A 12 -10.75 -6.23 12.59
N LYS A 13 -11.71 -5.74 13.38
CA LYS A 13 -11.99 -4.29 13.50
C LYS A 13 -10.77 -3.51 13.98
N VAL A 14 -10.06 -4.01 15.00
CA VAL A 14 -8.84 -3.35 15.51
C VAL A 14 -7.77 -3.25 14.42
N ARG A 15 -7.49 -4.33 13.68
CA ARG A 15 -6.45 -4.28 12.62
C ARG A 15 -6.79 -3.28 11.51
N LYS A 16 -8.05 -3.20 11.11
CA LYS A 16 -8.50 -2.20 10.12
C LYS A 16 -8.23 -0.78 10.62
N VAL A 17 -8.68 -0.48 11.84
CA VAL A 17 -8.51 0.85 12.47
C VAL A 17 -7.03 1.19 12.62
N MET A 18 -6.18 0.22 12.98
CA MET A 18 -4.74 0.43 13.02
C MET A 18 -4.17 0.83 11.66
N CYS A 19 -4.60 0.19 10.56
CA CYS A 19 -4.15 0.55 9.21
C CYS A 19 -4.59 1.96 8.81
N GLU A 20 -5.81 2.36 9.17
CA GLU A 20 -6.32 3.72 8.93
C GLU A 20 -5.49 4.79 9.69
N HIS A 21 -4.93 4.46 10.85
CA HIS A 21 -4.06 5.36 11.62
C HIS A 21 -2.61 5.32 11.17
N LEU A 22 -2.11 4.15 10.75
CA LEU A 22 -0.75 3.99 10.22
C LEU A 22 -0.49 4.94 9.05
N GLU A 23 -1.47 5.10 8.16
CA GLU A 23 -1.37 6.07 7.06
C GLU A 23 -1.06 7.49 7.55
N LYS A 24 -1.83 7.98 8.51
CA LYS A 24 -1.65 9.32 9.09
C LYS A 24 -0.30 9.46 9.77
N LEU A 25 0.15 8.42 10.48
CA LEU A 25 1.45 8.43 11.15
C LEU A 25 2.59 8.47 10.14
N ILE A 26 2.53 7.65 9.08
CA ILE A 26 3.57 7.60 8.04
C ILE A 26 3.65 8.95 7.32
N LEU A 27 2.52 9.60 7.04
CA LEU A 27 2.48 10.90 6.36
C LEU A 27 2.95 12.06 7.24
N ASN A 28 2.75 11.99 8.56
CA ASN A 28 3.05 13.08 9.50
C ASN A 28 4.38 12.91 10.24
N GLN A 29 5.03 11.75 10.13
CA GLN A 29 6.26 11.45 10.87
C GLN A 29 7.47 11.37 9.96
N SER A 30 8.55 12.01 10.37
CA SER A 30 9.89 11.85 9.81
C SER A 30 10.80 11.17 10.84
N GLY A 31 11.65 10.24 10.40
CA GLY A 31 12.73 9.69 11.25
C GLY A 31 12.65 8.18 11.47
N ALA A 32 13.26 7.74 12.58
CA ALA A 32 13.76 6.38 12.81
C ALA A 32 12.75 5.23 12.69
N TYR A 33 11.44 5.49 12.74
CA TYR A 33 10.40 4.44 12.73
C TYR A 33 9.63 4.32 11.42
N MET A 34 9.94 5.16 10.41
CA MET A 34 9.18 5.18 9.16
C MET A 34 9.19 3.81 8.47
N GLN A 35 10.34 3.14 8.49
CA GLN A 35 10.51 1.85 7.81
C GLN A 35 9.69 0.74 8.49
N GLU A 36 9.66 0.68 9.81
CA GLU A 36 8.88 -0.29 10.58
C GLU A 36 7.37 -0.08 10.39
N LEU A 37 6.94 1.19 10.32
CA LEU A 37 5.54 1.54 10.05
C LEU A 37 5.14 1.11 8.62
N LEU A 38 6.01 1.32 7.63
CA LEU A 38 5.79 0.85 6.26
C LEU A 38 5.77 -0.69 6.19
N GLU A 39 6.68 -1.37 6.88
CA GLU A 39 6.74 -2.83 6.92
C GLU A 39 5.48 -3.43 7.55
N HIS A 40 4.91 -2.77 8.56
CA HIS A 40 3.61 -3.15 9.10
C HIS A 40 2.49 -3.01 8.07
N LEU A 41 2.48 -1.93 7.29
CA LEU A 41 1.51 -1.72 6.22
C LEU A 41 1.65 -2.81 5.13
N VAL A 42 2.88 -3.07 4.68
CA VAL A 42 3.23 -4.15 3.75
C VAL A 42 2.77 -5.51 4.26
N THR A 43 2.98 -5.81 5.55
CA THR A 43 2.52 -7.06 6.17
C THR A 43 0.99 -7.16 6.16
N ARG A 44 0.29 -6.05 6.41
CA ARG A 44 -1.19 -6.01 6.42
C ARG A 44 -1.80 -6.07 5.02
N SER A 45 -1.03 -5.82 3.95
CA SER A 45 -1.50 -6.06 2.57
C SER A 45 -1.87 -7.54 2.32
N LYS A 46 -1.31 -8.45 3.12
CA LYS A 46 -1.56 -9.90 3.05
C LYS A 46 -2.60 -10.39 4.07
N ASP A 47 -3.33 -9.49 4.75
CA ASP A 47 -4.28 -9.87 5.80
C ASP A 47 -5.42 -10.75 5.24
N PHE A 48 -5.87 -11.74 6.00
CA PHE A 48 -7.00 -12.58 5.61
C PHE A 48 -8.32 -11.80 5.50
N ASP A 49 -8.45 -10.66 6.20
CA ASP A 49 -9.62 -9.80 6.12
C ASP A 49 -9.53 -8.83 4.94
N GLU A 50 -10.47 -8.94 4.00
CA GLU A 50 -10.56 -8.07 2.83
C GLU A 50 -10.66 -6.58 3.21
N ASN A 51 -11.30 -6.24 4.33
CA ASN A 51 -11.43 -4.84 4.74
C ASN A 51 -10.09 -4.25 5.18
N VAL A 52 -9.22 -5.07 5.77
CA VAL A 52 -7.87 -4.65 6.15
C VAL A 52 -7.03 -4.47 4.87
N ARG A 53 -7.05 -5.45 3.97
CA ARG A 53 -6.33 -5.34 2.69
C ARG A 53 -6.78 -4.13 1.87
N HIS A 54 -8.09 -3.86 1.86
CA HIS A 54 -8.65 -2.72 1.13
C HIS A 54 -8.17 -1.37 1.67
N VAL A 55 -8.20 -1.19 3.00
CA VAL A 55 -7.62 0.01 3.63
C VAL A 55 -6.14 0.13 3.29
N VAL A 56 -5.37 -0.95 3.46
CA VAL A 56 -3.94 -0.94 3.19
C VAL A 56 -3.62 -0.50 1.76
N VAL A 57 -4.34 -1.02 0.75
CA VAL A 57 -4.12 -0.59 -0.64
C VAL A 57 -4.35 0.89 -0.81
N LYS A 58 -5.46 1.42 -0.29
CA LYS A 58 -5.76 2.86 -0.37
C LYS A 58 -4.70 3.70 0.33
N SER A 59 -4.32 3.30 1.54
CA SER A 59 -3.29 3.98 2.33
C SER A 59 -1.94 3.96 1.62
N MET A 60 -1.51 2.80 1.09
CA MET A 60 -0.27 2.67 0.32
C MET A 60 -0.28 3.64 -0.85
N VAL A 61 -1.33 3.61 -1.68
CA VAL A 61 -1.43 4.48 -2.86
C VAL A 61 -1.32 5.96 -2.47
N HIS A 62 -2.07 6.39 -1.46
CA HIS A 62 -2.02 7.77 -0.99
C HIS A 62 -0.64 8.14 -0.45
N ILE A 63 -0.04 7.29 0.39
CA ILE A 63 1.32 7.49 0.93
C ILE A 63 2.33 7.70 -0.20
N GLY A 64 2.36 6.79 -1.19
CA GLY A 64 3.31 6.88 -2.29
C GLY A 64 3.03 8.03 -3.27
N LEU A 65 1.78 8.52 -3.33
CA LEU A 65 1.46 9.75 -4.06
C LEU A 65 1.87 11.00 -3.30
N THR A 66 1.92 10.97 -1.97
CA THR A 66 2.29 12.14 -1.16
C THR A 66 3.79 12.23 -0.91
N ASN A 67 4.45 11.09 -0.71
CA ASN A 67 5.89 11.00 -0.46
C ASN A 67 6.49 9.95 -1.40
N GLU A 68 7.38 10.36 -2.30
CA GLU A 68 8.04 9.44 -3.23
C GLU A 68 9.13 8.60 -2.56
N ALA A 69 9.76 9.11 -1.49
CA ALA A 69 10.90 8.45 -0.83
C ALA A 69 10.52 7.13 -0.17
N VAL A 70 9.22 6.90 0.09
CA VAL A 70 8.69 5.67 0.69
C VAL A 70 8.24 4.64 -0.35
N VAL A 71 8.31 4.97 -1.64
CA VAL A 71 7.97 4.08 -2.76
C VAL A 71 9.19 3.21 -3.09
N ASP A 72 9.58 2.34 -2.16
CA ASP A 72 10.64 1.36 -2.38
C ASP A 72 10.11 0.09 -3.07
N HIS A 73 11.03 -0.82 -3.41
CA HIS A 73 10.66 -2.06 -4.09
C HIS A 73 9.70 -2.94 -3.26
N HIS A 74 9.78 -2.95 -1.93
CA HIS A 74 8.89 -3.74 -1.09
C HIS A 74 7.45 -3.21 -1.12
N VAL A 75 7.29 -1.89 -1.05
CA VAL A 75 5.99 -1.22 -1.09
C VAL A 75 5.39 -1.37 -2.50
N ILE A 76 6.18 -1.21 -3.56
CA ILE A 76 5.76 -1.50 -4.94
C ILE A 76 5.28 -2.95 -5.07
N ASP A 77 6.08 -3.92 -4.64
CA ASP A 77 5.73 -5.34 -4.68
C ASP A 77 4.43 -5.64 -3.94
N ALA A 78 4.25 -5.04 -2.75
CA ALA A 78 3.06 -5.23 -1.95
C ALA A 78 1.80 -4.71 -2.65
N LEU A 79 1.89 -3.55 -3.33
CA LEU A 79 0.78 -2.99 -4.10
C LEU A 79 0.51 -3.83 -5.36
N VAL A 80 1.55 -4.18 -6.12
CA VAL A 80 1.43 -5.01 -7.33
C VAL A 80 0.82 -6.38 -7.01
N ARG A 81 1.18 -7.01 -5.89
CA ARG A 81 0.56 -8.27 -5.44
C ARG A 81 -0.95 -8.16 -5.20
N ARG A 82 -1.51 -6.96 -5.05
CA ARG A 82 -2.95 -6.73 -4.87
C ARG A 82 -3.70 -6.56 -6.19
N VAL A 83 -3.04 -6.39 -7.33
CA VAL A 83 -3.71 -6.35 -8.65
C VAL A 83 -4.41 -7.67 -8.99
N VAL A 84 -4.02 -8.76 -8.31
CA VAL A 84 -4.63 -10.11 -8.41
C VAL A 84 -5.35 -10.52 -7.10
N ASP A 85 -5.76 -9.57 -6.26
CA ASP A 85 -6.55 -9.87 -5.05
C ASP A 85 -7.87 -10.60 -5.37
N THR A 86 -8.34 -11.44 -4.46
CA THR A 86 -9.61 -12.17 -4.63
C THR A 86 -10.80 -11.22 -4.72
N LYS A 87 -10.72 -10.04 -4.09
CA LYS A 87 -11.77 -9.02 -4.16
C LYS A 87 -11.56 -8.05 -5.31
N ALA A 88 -12.55 -7.94 -6.21
CA ALA A 88 -12.48 -7.08 -7.39
C ALA A 88 -12.22 -5.59 -7.08
N SER A 89 -12.84 -5.04 -6.03
CA SER A 89 -12.62 -3.65 -5.63
C SER A 89 -11.17 -3.37 -5.23
N ILE A 90 -10.51 -4.33 -4.56
CA ILE A 90 -9.10 -4.22 -4.17
C ILE A 90 -8.21 -4.30 -5.41
N ARG A 91 -8.53 -5.16 -6.38
CA ARG A 91 -7.80 -5.23 -7.65
C ARG A 91 -7.85 -3.91 -8.40
N LEU A 92 -9.05 -3.34 -8.54
CA LEU A 92 -9.26 -2.07 -9.24
C LEU A 92 -8.49 -0.93 -8.57
N ASP A 93 -8.58 -0.83 -7.24
CA ASP A 93 -7.83 0.19 -6.48
C ASP A 93 -6.31 0.00 -6.61
N ALA A 94 -5.81 -1.25 -6.61
CA ALA A 94 -4.39 -1.54 -6.79
C ALA A 94 -3.90 -1.20 -8.20
N ILE A 95 -4.66 -1.58 -9.24
CA ILE A 95 -4.34 -1.24 -10.64
C ILE A 95 -4.31 0.28 -10.82
N GLY A 96 -5.36 0.97 -10.37
CA GLY A 96 -5.43 2.44 -10.43
C GLY A 96 -4.29 3.10 -9.65
N GLY A 97 -3.93 2.55 -8.50
CA GLY A 97 -2.77 2.95 -7.71
C GLY A 97 -1.45 2.82 -8.45
N CYS A 98 -1.17 1.65 -9.03
CA CYS A 98 0.02 1.42 -9.84
C CYS A 98 0.09 2.39 -11.04
N CYS A 99 -1.02 2.60 -11.75
CA CYS A 99 -1.10 3.56 -12.84
C CYS A 99 -0.83 4.99 -12.36
N SER A 100 -1.36 5.37 -11.19
CA SER A 100 -1.17 6.71 -10.61
C SER A 100 0.28 6.94 -10.18
N TRP A 101 0.92 5.94 -9.58
CA TRP A 101 2.34 6.00 -9.24
C TRP A 101 3.22 6.09 -10.48
N PHE A 102 2.93 5.28 -11.51
CA PHE A 102 3.64 5.36 -12.78
C PHE A 102 3.48 6.75 -13.42
N ALA A 103 2.26 7.27 -13.49
CA ALA A 103 1.98 8.58 -14.04
C ALA A 103 2.71 9.71 -13.28
N LYS A 104 2.76 9.64 -11.96
CA LYS A 104 3.40 10.66 -11.12
C LYS A 104 4.92 10.60 -11.19
N HIS A 105 5.49 9.41 -10.99
CA HIS A 105 6.92 9.25 -10.70
C HIS A 105 7.75 8.85 -11.92
N VAL A 106 7.10 8.31 -12.96
CA VAL A 106 7.80 7.69 -14.10
C VAL A 106 7.41 8.34 -15.43
N ALA A 107 6.17 8.79 -15.63
CA ALA A 107 5.73 9.26 -16.95
C ALA A 107 6.48 10.52 -17.44
N SER A 108 6.99 11.35 -16.53
CA SER A 108 7.85 12.49 -16.88
C SER A 108 9.15 12.06 -17.56
N PHE A 109 9.63 10.86 -17.26
CA PHE A 109 10.79 10.24 -17.89
C PHE A 109 10.50 9.81 -19.33
N TRP A 110 9.27 9.43 -19.68
CA TRP A 110 8.92 8.87 -21.00
C TRP A 110 8.31 9.90 -21.97
N LYS A 111 8.71 11.17 -21.87
CA LYS A 111 8.37 12.18 -22.88
C LYS A 111 8.94 11.80 -24.26
N ALA A 112 8.42 12.41 -25.32
CA ALA A 112 8.89 12.16 -26.69
C ALA A 112 10.42 12.30 -26.75
N ASN A 113 11.09 11.29 -27.33
CA ASN A 113 12.56 11.17 -27.45
C ASN A 113 13.35 10.87 -26.17
N SER A 114 12.71 10.47 -25.08
CA SER A 114 13.45 10.05 -23.89
C SER A 114 14.19 8.73 -24.10
N PRO A 115 15.50 8.67 -23.79
CA PRO A 115 16.27 7.43 -23.90
C PRO A 115 15.80 6.41 -22.85
N LEU A 116 15.89 5.12 -23.17
CA LEU A 116 15.65 4.05 -22.18
C LEU A 116 16.54 4.27 -20.94
N PRO A 117 16.05 4.02 -19.71
CA PRO A 117 16.89 4.06 -18.52
C PRO A 117 18.11 3.16 -18.72
N LYS A 118 19.30 3.65 -18.41
CA LYS A 118 20.51 2.83 -18.45
C LYS A 118 20.29 1.64 -17.51
N LYS A 119 20.52 0.41 -17.99
CA LYS A 119 20.48 -0.78 -17.13
C LYS A 119 21.41 -0.53 -15.94
N ASN A 120 20.88 -0.60 -14.72
CA ASN A 120 21.71 -0.68 -13.54
C ASN A 120 22.57 -1.95 -13.68
N LYS A 121 23.90 -1.76 -13.70
CA LYS A 121 24.88 -2.85 -13.72
C LYS A 121 24.90 -3.54 -12.37
#